data_AF-A0A853P754-F1
#
_entry.id   AF-A0A853P754-F1
#
_cell.length_a   1.000
_cell.length_b   1.000
_cell.length_c   1.000
_cell.angle_alpha   90.00
_cell.angle_beta   90.00
_cell.angle_gamma   90.00
#
_symmetry.space_group_name_H-M   'P 1'
#
loop_
_entity.id
_entity.type
_entity.pdbx_description
1 polymer ?
#
loop_
_entity_poly.entity_id
_entity_poly.type
_entity_poly.pdbx_seq_one_letter_code
_entity_poly.pdbx_strand_id
1 'polypeptide(L)'
;MKKKFLSLLLLAFSAIALVACKNNSLDGEYYWISDGRNQRIATIKDNKGFVDAEGGYSISINEDLKTISHKSGSSKYSYNDGKLVTNFTGVEREYFKKGSEAGKNALKKYGYKEFGKE
;
A
#
# COMPACT_ATOMS: atom_id res chain seq x y z
N MET A 1 38.32 -10.39 32.16
CA MET A 1 38.11 -9.90 30.78
C MET A 1 36.65 -10.02 30.29
N LYS A 2 35.64 -9.83 31.17
CA LYS A 2 34.21 -10.09 30.82
C LYS A 2 33.31 -8.85 30.75
N LYS A 3 33.78 -7.68 31.19
CA LYS A 3 32.97 -6.44 31.27
C LYS A 3 32.95 -5.62 29.96
N LYS A 4 33.93 -5.80 29.07
CA LYS A 4 34.05 -5.05 27.81
C LYS A 4 33.19 -5.62 26.66
N PHE A 5 32.89 -6.92 26.71
CA PHE A 5 32.06 -7.58 25.69
C PHE A 5 30.57 -7.24 25.81
N LEU A 6 30.06 -7.05 27.03
CA LEU A 6 28.64 -6.73 27.24
C LEU A 6 28.30 -5.32 26.74
N SER A 7 29.21 -4.37 26.92
CA SER A 7 29.06 -3.00 26.41
C SER A 7 29.06 -2.92 24.89
N LEU A 8 29.81 -3.81 24.22
CA LEU A 8 29.87 -3.87 22.76
C LEU A 8 28.62 -4.54 22.16
N LEU A 9 28.06 -5.53 22.87
CA LEU A 9 26.82 -6.21 22.49
C LEU A 9 25.59 -5.28 22.61
N LEU A 10 25.59 -4.37 23.59
CA LEU A 10 24.55 -3.35 23.78
C LEU A 10 24.59 -2.24 22.70
N LEU A 11 25.78 -1.84 22.23
CA LEU A 11 25.92 -0.91 21.11
C LEU A 11 25.50 -1.51 19.76
N ALA A 12 25.66 -2.83 19.58
CA ALA A 12 25.24 -3.51 18.36
C ALA A 12 23.70 -3.64 18.24
N PHE A 13 22.99 -3.64 19.38
CA PHE A 13 21.52 -3.77 19.38
C PHE A 13 20.80 -2.46 19.06
N SER A 14 21.40 -1.29 19.35
CA SER A 14 20.79 0.00 19.00
C SER A 14 20.77 0.28 17.49
N ALA A 15 21.57 -0.45 16.70
CA ALA A 15 21.60 -0.32 15.23
C ALA A 15 20.50 -1.12 14.51
N ILE A 16 19.79 -2.02 15.20
CA ILE A 16 18.71 -2.84 14.61
C ILE A 16 17.35 -2.15 14.72
N ALA A 17 17.25 -1.02 15.43
CA ALA A 17 16.18 -0.06 15.23
C ALA A 17 16.41 0.73 13.92
N LEU A 18 16.58 0.01 12.80
CA LEU A 18 16.20 0.53 11.50
C LEU A 18 14.72 0.85 11.64
N VAL A 19 14.45 2.11 12.00
CA VAL A 19 13.14 2.75 11.86
C VAL A 19 12.61 2.23 10.54
N ALA A 20 11.58 1.38 10.59
CA ALA A 20 10.96 0.85 9.39
C ALA A 20 10.62 2.09 8.56
N CYS A 21 11.38 2.34 7.50
CA CYS A 21 11.20 3.53 6.69
C CYS A 21 9.75 3.47 6.25
N LYS A 22 8.94 4.38 6.80
CA LYS A 22 7.54 4.54 6.45
C LYS A 22 7.54 4.87 4.97
N ASN A 23 7.41 3.84 4.13
CA ASN A 23 7.58 3.99 2.69
C ASN A 23 6.28 4.61 2.18
N ASN A 24 6.21 5.94 2.31
CA ASN A 24 5.08 6.76 1.92
C ASN A 24 4.89 6.81 0.39
N SER A 25 5.78 6.15 -0.37
CA SER A 25 5.58 5.97 -1.80
C SER A 25 4.29 5.21 -2.08
N LEU A 26 3.54 5.74 -3.04
CA LEU A 26 2.36 5.11 -3.61
C LEU A 26 2.71 3.95 -4.56
N ASP A 27 3.97 3.74 -4.91
CA ASP A 27 4.35 2.70 -5.88
C ASP A 27 4.00 1.30 -5.36
N GLY A 28 3.18 0.56 -6.10
CA GLY A 28 2.82 -0.81 -5.76
C GLY A 28 1.54 -1.31 -6.43
N GLU A 29 1.23 -2.58 -6.18
CA GLU A 29 -0.03 -3.22 -6.55
C GLU A 29 -1.06 -3.01 -5.43
N TYR A 30 -2.29 -2.64 -5.79
CA TYR A 30 -3.38 -2.34 -4.85
C TYR A 30 -4.55 -3.29 -5.05
N TYR A 31 -5.08 -3.79 -3.94
CA TYR A 31 -6.13 -4.80 -3.91
C TYR A 31 -7.38 -4.27 -3.21
N TRP A 32 -8.55 -4.59 -3.76
CA TRP A 32 -9.81 -4.51 -3.02
C TRP A 32 -10.04 -5.85 -2.34
N ILE A 33 -9.95 -5.84 -1.01
CA ILE A 33 -10.13 -7.00 -0.15
C ILE A 33 -11.38 -6.76 0.71
N SER A 34 -12.37 -7.65 0.61
CA SER A 34 -13.62 -7.64 1.38
C SER A 34 -14.16 -9.06 1.54
N ASP A 35 -15.30 -9.20 2.22
CA ASP A 35 -16.03 -10.48 2.26
C ASP A 35 -16.38 -10.90 0.82
N GLY A 36 -15.78 -11.99 0.33
CA GLY A 36 -16.00 -12.49 -1.03
C GLY A 36 -15.26 -11.76 -2.15
N ARG A 37 -14.30 -10.88 -1.84
CA ARG A 37 -13.43 -10.27 -2.87
C ARG A 37 -12.00 -10.14 -2.40
N ASN A 38 -11.08 -10.57 -3.26
CA ASN A 38 -9.65 -10.35 -3.10
C ASN A 38 -9.05 -10.11 -4.49
N GLN A 39 -9.22 -8.89 -5.00
CA GLN A 39 -8.97 -8.58 -6.41
C GLN A 39 -7.93 -7.46 -6.54
N ARG A 40 -6.96 -7.63 -7.44
CA ARG A 40 -6.06 -6.52 -7.83
C ARG A 40 -6.85 -5.48 -8.63
N ILE A 41 -6.77 -4.23 -8.22
CA ILE A 41 -7.50 -3.12 -8.83
C ILE A 41 -6.57 -2.19 -9.60
N ALA A 42 -5.38 -1.91 -9.07
CA ALA A 42 -4.48 -0.96 -9.71
C ALA A 42 -3.01 -1.32 -9.48
N THR A 43 -2.16 -0.85 -10.39
CA THR A 43 -0.71 -0.80 -10.22
C THR A 43 -0.26 0.65 -10.37
N ILE A 44 0.50 1.17 -9.41
CA ILE A 44 1.06 2.52 -9.42
C ILE A 44 2.59 2.41 -9.45
N LYS A 45 3.21 3.24 -10.29
CA LYS A 45 4.65 3.41 -10.37
C LYS A 45 5.00 4.79 -10.93
N ASP A 46 5.93 5.50 -10.29
CA ASP A 46 6.47 6.77 -10.75
C ASP A 46 5.37 7.83 -11.03
N ASN A 47 4.44 7.98 -10.08
CA ASN A 47 3.28 8.87 -10.18
C ASN A 47 2.35 8.62 -11.38
N LYS A 48 2.42 7.42 -11.95
CA LYS A 48 1.50 6.94 -12.99
C LYS A 48 0.95 5.59 -12.56
N GLY A 49 -0.11 5.15 -13.20
CA GLY A 49 -0.64 3.83 -12.94
C GLY A 49 -1.63 3.35 -13.98
N PHE A 50 -2.08 2.13 -13.76
CA PHE A 50 -3.14 1.51 -14.53
C PHE A 50 -4.13 0.86 -13.57
N VAL A 51 -5.41 1.13 -13.76
CA VAL A 51 -6.52 0.49 -13.05
C VAL A 51 -7.01 -0.65 -13.92
N ASP A 52 -6.87 -1.90 -13.45
CA ASP A 52 -7.26 -3.14 -14.14
C ASP A 52 -8.78 -3.35 -14.12
N ALA A 53 -9.49 -2.72 -13.17
CA ALA A 53 -10.94 -2.79 -13.06
C ALA A 53 -11.66 -1.90 -14.10
N GLU A 54 -12.95 -2.13 -14.33
CA GLU A 54 -13.83 -1.25 -15.14
C GLU A 54 -13.36 -1.03 -16.60
N GLY A 55 -12.81 -2.07 -17.24
CA GLY A 55 -12.39 -1.98 -18.65
C GLY A 55 -11.01 -1.38 -18.89
N GLY A 56 -10.25 -1.09 -17.83
CA GLY A 56 -8.83 -0.76 -17.96
C GLY A 56 -8.58 0.70 -18.32
N TYR A 57 -7.94 1.47 -17.44
CA TYR A 57 -7.58 2.86 -17.76
C TYR A 57 -6.32 3.34 -17.06
N SER A 58 -5.62 4.28 -17.71
CA SER A 58 -4.42 4.91 -17.15
C SER A 58 -4.78 6.03 -16.17
N ILE A 59 -3.96 6.16 -15.13
CA ILE A 59 -4.06 7.21 -14.12
C ILE A 59 -2.74 7.96 -13.95
N SER A 60 -2.83 9.20 -13.51
CA SER A 60 -1.70 10.04 -13.07
C SER A 60 -1.95 10.51 -11.65
N ILE A 61 -0.90 10.50 -10.81
CA ILE A 61 -0.95 10.95 -9.42
C ILE A 61 -0.32 12.32 -9.32
N ASN A 62 -1.00 13.24 -8.64
CA ASN A 62 -0.43 14.48 -8.15
C ASN A 62 -0.35 14.40 -6.62
N GLU A 63 0.87 14.23 -6.10
CA GLU A 63 1.10 14.05 -4.67
C GLU A 63 0.88 15.31 -3.84
N ASP A 64 1.12 16.49 -4.41
CA ASP A 64 0.96 17.78 -3.74
C ASP A 64 -0.53 18.10 -3.55
N LEU A 65 -1.33 17.89 -4.60
CA LEU A 65 -2.77 18.13 -4.60
C LEU A 65 -3.58 16.96 -4.01
N LYS A 66 -2.91 15.82 -3.74
CA LYS A 66 -3.55 14.56 -3.33
C LYS A 66 -4.68 14.15 -4.26
N THR A 67 -4.42 14.16 -5.57
CA THR A 67 -5.41 13.77 -6.59
C THR A 67 -4.88 12.68 -7.51
N ILE A 68 -5.78 11.78 -7.92
CA ILE A 68 -5.57 10.84 -9.01
C ILE A 68 -6.44 11.26 -10.19
N SER A 69 -5.83 11.47 -11.34
CA SER A 69 -6.49 11.91 -12.57
C SER A 69 -6.54 10.78 -13.60
N HIS A 70 -7.64 10.71 -14.34
CA HIS A 70 -7.82 9.86 -15.51
C HIS A 70 -8.52 10.68 -16.61
N LYS A 71 -8.70 10.11 -17.81
CA LYS A 71 -9.25 10.84 -18.98
C LYS A 71 -10.61 11.51 -18.71
N SER A 72 -11.44 10.89 -17.87
CA SER A 72 -12.82 11.32 -17.61
C SER A 72 -12.98 12.18 -16.35
N GLY A 73 -11.90 12.45 -15.61
CA GLY A 73 -12.00 13.25 -14.37
C GLY A 73 -10.84 13.03 -13.41
N SER A 74 -11.05 13.46 -12.16
CA SER A 74 -10.10 13.25 -11.08
C SER A 74 -10.81 12.94 -9.77
N SER A 75 -10.09 12.33 -8.84
CA SER A 75 -10.58 12.02 -7.51
C SER A 75 -9.50 12.35 -6.49
N LYS A 76 -9.93 12.83 -5.32
CA LYS A 76 -9.03 13.00 -4.18
C LYS A 76 -8.63 11.63 -3.64
N TYR A 77 -7.45 11.55 -3.03
CA TYR A 77 -7.03 10.35 -2.33
C TYR A 77 -6.47 10.68 -0.94
N SER A 78 -6.54 9.70 -0.04
CA SER A 78 -5.73 9.67 1.18
C SER A 78 -4.89 8.40 1.21
N TYR A 79 -3.68 8.49 1.76
CA TYR A 79 -2.77 7.36 1.86
C TYR A 79 -2.13 7.31 3.24
N ASN A 80 -2.19 6.16 3.88
CA ASN A 80 -1.50 5.90 5.13
C ASN A 80 -1.05 4.44 5.19
N ASP A 81 0.25 4.20 5.26
CA ASP A 81 0.85 2.89 5.51
C ASP A 81 0.31 1.74 4.65
N GLY A 82 0.22 1.97 3.34
CA GLY A 82 -0.26 0.97 2.40
C GLY A 82 -1.78 0.86 2.30
N LYS A 83 -2.54 1.71 3.02
CA LYS A 83 -3.98 1.90 2.81
C LYS A 83 -4.21 3.14 1.95
N LEU A 84 -4.72 2.95 0.74
CA LEU A 84 -5.12 4.00 -0.19
C LEU A 84 -6.64 4.12 -0.22
N VAL A 85 -7.19 5.29 0.08
CA VAL A 85 -8.62 5.57 -0.05
C VAL A 85 -8.82 6.50 -1.23
N THR A 86 -9.56 6.06 -2.24
CA THR A 86 -9.84 6.81 -3.47
C THR A 86 -11.01 6.18 -4.22
N ASN A 87 -11.38 6.76 -5.36
CA ASN A 87 -12.41 6.24 -6.26
C ASN A 87 -11.77 5.70 -7.56
N PHE A 88 -11.56 4.39 -7.64
CA PHE A 88 -11.14 3.72 -8.89
C PHE A 88 -12.31 3.09 -9.66
N THR A 89 -13.44 2.79 -9.00
CA THR A 89 -14.51 1.96 -9.58
C THR A 89 -15.88 2.65 -9.51
N GLY A 90 -15.90 3.98 -9.66
CA GLY A 90 -17.11 4.81 -9.55
C GLY A 90 -17.55 5.14 -8.12
N VAL A 91 -16.95 4.53 -7.09
CA VAL A 91 -17.26 4.79 -5.68
C VAL A 91 -15.98 4.75 -4.83
N GLU A 92 -15.90 5.60 -3.81
CA GLU A 92 -14.74 5.67 -2.93
C GLU A 92 -14.63 4.41 -2.05
N ARG A 93 -13.43 3.83 -1.97
CA ARG A 93 -13.13 2.61 -1.20
C ARG A 93 -11.71 2.62 -0.65
N GLU A 94 -11.48 1.71 0.30
CA GLU A 94 -10.14 1.35 0.76
C GLU A 94 -9.52 0.29 -0.17
N TYR A 95 -8.29 0.56 -0.60
CA TYR A 95 -7.45 -0.36 -1.37
C TYR A 95 -6.14 -0.60 -0.62
N PHE A 96 -5.70 -1.85 -0.60
CA PHE A 96 -4.57 -2.28 0.20
C PHE A 96 -3.36 -2.62 -0.68
N LYS A 97 -2.24 -1.97 -0.39
CA LYS A 97 -0.96 -2.18 -1.07
C LYS A 97 -0.42 -3.57 -0.73
N LYS A 98 -0.09 -4.35 -1.76
CA LYS A 98 0.53 -5.67 -1.62
C LYS A 98 1.82 -5.57 -0.81
N GLY A 99 2.00 -6.51 0.13
CA GLY A 99 3.18 -6.56 1.01
C GLY A 99 3.17 -5.58 2.19
N SER A 100 2.25 -4.60 2.22
CA SER A 100 2.10 -3.69 3.36
C SER A 100 1.48 -4.37 4.60
N GLU A 101 1.69 -3.79 5.77
CA GLU A 101 1.03 -4.23 7.00
C GLU A 101 -0.50 -4.08 6.91
N ALA A 102 -0.99 -2.97 6.36
CA ALA A 102 -2.42 -2.76 6.10
C ALA A 102 -3.01 -3.88 5.23
N GLY A 103 -2.31 -4.28 4.16
CA GLY A 103 -2.73 -5.39 3.30
C GLY A 103 -2.72 -6.74 3.99
N LYS A 104 -1.67 -7.05 4.78
CA LYS A 104 -1.63 -8.30 5.57
C LYS A 104 -2.78 -8.35 6.59
N ASN A 105 -3.09 -7.22 7.24
CA ASN A 105 -4.20 -7.11 8.18
C ASN A 105 -5.55 -7.27 7.49
N ALA A 106 -5.73 -6.71 6.28
CA ALA A 106 -6.93 -6.91 5.47
C ALA A 106 -7.13 -8.38 5.08
N LEU A 107 -6.09 -9.07 4.59
CA LEU A 107 -6.16 -10.51 4.29
C LEU A 107 -6.62 -11.32 5.52
N LYS A 108 -6.01 -11.08 6.68
CA LYS A 108 -6.38 -11.76 7.93
C LYS A 108 -7.83 -11.48 8.33
N LYS A 109 -8.27 -10.22 8.22
CA LYS A 109 -9.63 -9.80 8.56
C LYS A 109 -10.67 -10.52 7.70
N TYR A 110 -10.41 -10.68 6.41
CA TYR A 110 -11.35 -11.24 5.43
C TYR A 110 -11.11 -12.74 5.12
N GLY A 111 -10.20 -13.40 5.85
CA GLY A 111 -9.99 -14.85 5.74
C GLY A 111 -9.14 -15.32 4.56
N TYR A 112 -8.41 -14.42 3.89
CA TYR A 112 -7.56 -14.77 2.75
C TYR A 112 -6.13 -15.12 3.15
N LYS A 113 -5.53 -16.10 2.45
CA LYS A 113 -4.13 -16.50 2.67
C LYS A 113 -3.12 -15.63 1.93
N GLU A 114 -3.49 -15.16 0.74
CA GLU A 114 -2.61 -14.41 -0.15
C GLU A 114 -3.42 -13.45 -1.04
N PHE A 115 -2.77 -12.44 -1.60
CA PHE A 115 -3.42 -11.45 -2.45
C PHE A 115 -3.85 -12.02 -3.81
N GLY A 116 -5.05 -11.69 -4.28
CA GLY A 116 -5.50 -12.01 -5.64
C GLY A 116 -6.00 -13.44 -5.85
N LYS A 117 -6.17 -14.23 -4.79
CA LYS A 117 -6.73 -15.59 -4.87
C LYS A 117 -8.02 -15.70 -4.07
N GLU A 118 -8.94 -16.49 -4.60
CA GLU A 118 -10.20 -16.86 -3.94
C GLU A 118 -9.97 -17.77 -2.73
#